data_AF-A0A7T3V4Y9-F1
#
_entry.id   AF-A0A7T3V4Y9-F1
#
_cell.length_a   1.000
_cell.length_b   1.000
_cell.length_c   1.000
_cell.angle_alpha   90.00
_cell.angle_beta   90.00
_cell.angle_gamma   90.00
#
_symmetry.space_group_name_H-M   'P 1'
#
loop_
_entity.id
_entity.type
_entity.pdbx_description
1 polymer ?
#
loop_
_entity_poly.entity_id
_entity_poly.type
_entity_poly.pdbx_seq_one_letter_code
_entity_poly.pdbx_strand_id
1 'polypeptide(L)' 'MKKKIETSKNMLRYTKCSLSDIALTLGFPSQSYWTQVFRKLEGTTPAKYRKFNL' A
#
# COMPACT_ATOMS: atom_id res chain seq x y z
N MET A 1 2.69 11.83 4.36
CA MET A 1 2.30 10.40 4.47
C MET A 1 0.93 10.09 3.87
N LYS A 2 -0.16 10.80 4.22
CA LYS A 2 -1.52 10.52 3.68
C LYS A 2 -1.59 10.41 2.15
N LYS A 3 -0.98 11.35 1.41
CA LYS A 3 -0.95 11.32 -0.07
C LYS A 3 -0.32 10.04 -0.65
N LYS A 4 0.79 9.55 -0.07
CA LYS A 4 1.43 8.29 -0.50
C LYS A 4 0.52 7.09 -0.28
N ILE A 5 -0.23 7.06 0.82
CA ILE A 5 -1.19 5.99 1.09
C ILE A 5 -2.36 6.04 0.09
N GLU A 6 -2.89 7.21 -0.21
CA GLU A 6 -3.93 7.37 -1.24
C GLU A 6 -3.46 6.86 -2.62
N THR A 7 -2.25 7.23 -3.05
CA THR A 7 -1.66 6.69 -4.29
C THR A 7 -1.49 5.17 -4.21
N SER A 8 -1.03 4.64 -3.07
CA SER A 8 -0.88 3.20 -2.90
C SER A 8 -2.19 2.44 -3.00
N LYS A 9 -3.32 3.00 -2.55
CA LYS A 9 -4.66 2.40 -2.70
C LYS A 9 -5.04 2.27 -4.18
N ASN A 10 -4.77 3.30 -4.98
CA ASN A 10 -4.99 3.24 -6.43
C ASN A 10 -4.12 2.17 -7.09
N MET A 11 -2.84 2.07 -6.71
CA MET A 11 -1.96 1.00 -7.22
C MET A 11 -2.45 -0.40 -6.81
N LEU A 12 -2.92 -0.57 -5.56
CA LEU A 12 -3.46 -1.84 -5.10
C LEU A 12 -4.69 -2.28 -5.89
N ARG A 13 -5.55 -1.33 -6.29
CA ARG A 13 -6.81 -1.56 -7.00
C ARG A 13 -6.64 -1.75 -8.50
N TYR A 14 -5.82 -0.93 -9.15
CA TYR A 14 -5.79 -0.85 -10.61
C TYR A 14 -4.55 -1.50 -11.23
N THR A 15 -3.60 -1.98 -10.43
CA THR A 15 -2.40 -2.64 -10.95
C THR A 15 -2.14 -3.97 -10.25
N LYS A 16 -1.36 -4.82 -10.92
CA LYS A 16 -0.86 -6.09 -10.38
C LYS A 16 0.52 -5.97 -9.72
N CYS A 17 1.02 -4.74 -9.49
CA CYS A 17 2.33 -4.50 -8.87
C CYS A 17 2.42 -5.23 -7.53
N SER A 18 3.58 -5.79 -7.19
CA SER A 18 3.75 -6.43 -5.90
C SER A 18 3.68 -5.39 -4.76
N LEU A 19 3.45 -5.86 -3.54
CA LEU A 19 3.49 -5.00 -2.35
C LEU A 19 4.86 -4.34 -2.17
N SER A 20 5.93 -5.05 -2.54
CA SER A 20 7.30 -4.55 -2.51
C SER A 20 7.51 -3.43 -3.53
N ASP A 21 7.02 -3.61 -4.76
CA ASP A 21 7.13 -2.61 -5.82
C ASP A 21 6.39 -1.34 -5.45
N ILE A 22 5.15 -1.45 -4.93
CA ILE A 22 4.36 -0.28 -4.50
C ILE A 22 5.11 0.51 -3.42
N ALA A 23 5.73 -0.17 -2.45
CA ALA A 23 6.50 0.48 -1.41
C ALA A 23 7.73 1.22 -1.99
N LEU A 24 8.46 0.57 -2.90
CA LEU A 24 9.63 1.14 -3.56
C LEU A 24 9.25 2.34 -4.44
N THR A 25 8.25 2.20 -5.31
CA THR A 25 7.76 3.25 -6.22
C THR A 25 7.33 4.51 -5.46
N LEU A 26 6.74 4.34 -4.28
CA LEU A 26 6.30 5.46 -3.45
C LEU A 26 7.40 6.00 -2.52
N GLY A 27 8.63 5.47 -2.63
CA GLY A 27 9.78 5.89 -1.83
C GLY A 27 9.59 5.63 -0.35
N PHE A 28 9.06 4.45 0.02
CA PHE A 28 9.11 3.97 1.39
C PHE A 28 10.43 3.23 1.63
N PRO A 29 11.03 3.34 2.84
CA PRO A 29 12.27 2.65 3.18
C PRO A 29 12.20 1.12 3.06
N SER A 30 11.01 0.55 3.25
CA SER A 30 10.76 -0.87 3.09
C SER A 30 9.27 -1.15 2.93
N GLN A 31 8.93 -2.32 2.38
CA GLN A 31 7.55 -2.82 2.34
C GLN A 31 6.96 -2.94 3.76
N SER A 32 7.74 -3.39 4.74
CA SER A 32 7.29 -3.55 6.12
C SER A 32 6.91 -2.22 6.75
N TYR A 33 7.74 -1.19 6.57
CA TYR A 33 7.45 0.16 7.06
C TYR A 33 6.19 0.72 6.38
N TRP A 34 6.09 0.61 5.05
CA TRP A 34 4.88 1.00 4.33
C TRP A 34 3.63 0.27 4.84
N THR A 35 3.72 -1.04 5.05
CA THR A 35 2.62 -1.87 5.58
C THR A 35 2.16 -1.39 6.96
N GLN A 36 3.09 -1.04 7.86
CA GLN A 36 2.77 -0.49 9.17
C GLN A 36 2.07 0.87 9.07
N VAL A 37 2.57 1.77 8.22
CA VAL A 37 1.97 3.10 7.99
C VAL A 37 0.58 2.97 7.36
N PHE A 38 0.42 2.11 6.37
CA PHE A 38 -0.85 1.84 5.72
C PHE A 38 -1.87 1.31 6.73
N ARG A 39 -1.49 0.31 7.55
CA ARG A 39 -2.37 -0.24 8.59
C ARG A 39 -2.76 0.80 9.64
N LYS A 40 -1.83 1.68 10.02
CA LYS A 40 -2.12 2.76 10.97
C LYS A 40 -3.16 3.76 10.43
N LEU A 41 -3.21 3.96 9.11
CA LEU A 41 -4.10 4.93 8.47
C LEU A 41 -5.42 4.34 7.97
N GLU A 42 -5.41 3.11 7.46
CA GLU A 42 -6.58 2.45 6.84
C GLU A 42 -7.17 1.33 7.72
N GLY A 43 -6.56 1.03 8.87
CA GLY A 43 -7.01 -0.01 9.80
C GLY A 43 -6.74 -1.46 9.36
N THR A 44 -6.26 -1.69 8.14
CA THR A 44 -5.97 -3.03 7.60
C THR A 44 -4.66 -3.07 6.82
N THR A 45 -4.15 -4.27 6.48
CA THR A 45 -2.91 -4.39 5.70
C THR A 45 -3.17 -4.18 4.20
N PRO A 46 -2.17 -3.70 3.43
CA PRO A 46 -2.29 -3.57 1.96
C PRO A 46 -2.69 -4.89 1.27
N ALA A 47 -2.16 -6.02 1.75
CA ALA A 47 -2.49 -7.35 1.23
C ALA A 47 -3.98 -7.69 1.39
N LYS A 48 -4.55 -7.44 2.57
CA LYS A 48 -5.98 -7.63 2.83
C LYS A 48 -6.79 -6.62 2.03
N TYR A 49 -6.39 -5.35 2.03
CA TYR A 49 -7.06 -4.29 1.28
C TYR A 49 -7.20 -4.61 -0.21
N ARG A 50 -6.15 -5.15 -0.84
CA ARG A 50 -6.19 -5.59 -2.25
C ARG A 50 -7.18 -6.73 -2.47
N LYS A 51 -7.23 -7.71 -1.57
CA LYS A 51 -8.16 -8.86 -1.70
C LYS A 51 -9.63 -8.47 -1.60
N PHE A 52 -9.97 -7.41 -0.87
CA PHE A 52 -11.37 -6.97 -0.69
C PHE A 52 -11.88 -6.04 -1.81
N ASN A 53 -10.98 -5.41 -2.58
CA ASN A 53 -11.33 -4.46 -3.64
C ASN A 53 -11.10 -5.03 -5.06
N LEU A 54 -10.95 -6.36 -5.16
CA LEU A 54 -10.91 -7.18 -6.37
C LEU A 54 -12.14 -8.08 -6.37
#